data_AF-A0A6B3H8S3-F1
#
_entry.id   AF-A0A6B3H8S3-F1
#
_cell.length_a   1.000
_cell.length_b   1.000
_cell.length_c   1.000
_cell.angle_alpha   90.00
_cell.angle_beta   90.00
_cell.angle_gamma   90.00
#
_symmetry.space_group_name_H-M   'P 1'
#
loop_
_entity.id
_entity.type
_entity.pdbx_description
1 polymer ?
#
loop_
_entity_poly.entity_id
_entity_poly.type
_entity_poly.pdbx_seq_one_letter_code
_entity_poly.pdbx_strand_id
1 'polypeptide(L)' 'DGKVLIVLSEGRLLNLGNATGHPSFVMSNSFADQTLAQIELFTKPEEYPTDVYVLPKHLDEKVARLHLDALGVKL' A
#
# COMPACT_ATOMS: atom_id res chain seq x y z
N ASP A 1 -32.04 7.35 -29.86
CA ASP A 1 -31.49 8.43 -28.99
C ASP A 1 -30.06 8.85 -29.30
N GLY A 2 -29.29 8.17 -30.18
CA GLY A 2 -28.03 8.70 -30.72
C GLY A 2 -26.89 8.99 -29.73
N LYS A 3 -26.99 8.53 -28.47
CA LYS A 3 -25.98 8.79 -27.44
C LYS A 3 -24.76 7.86 -27.61
N VAL A 4 -23.57 8.41 -27.40
CA VAL A 4 -22.29 7.68 -27.40
C VAL A 4 -21.65 7.80 -26.02
N LEU A 5 -21.08 6.70 -25.53
CA LEU A 5 -20.38 6.63 -24.25
C LEU A 5 -18.91 6.31 -24.48
N ILE A 6 -18.02 6.96 -23.73
CA ILE A 6 -16.61 6.60 -23.64
C ILE A 6 -16.42 5.76 -22.38
N VAL A 7 -15.96 4.53 -22.57
CA VAL A 7 -15.62 3.62 -21.48
C VAL A 7 -14.11 3.53 -21.39
N LEU A 8 -13.57 3.92 -20.23
CA LEU A 8 -12.14 3.82 -19.95
C LEU A 8 -11.82 2.52 -19.22
N SER A 9 -10.65 1.94 -19.51
CA SER A 9 -10.18 0.69 -18.92
C SER A 9 -11.16 -0.49 -18.98
N GLU A 10 -12.12 -0.49 -19.91
CA GLU A 10 -13.21 -1.50 -19.97
C GLU A 10 -13.95 -1.66 -18.61
N GLY A 11 -14.02 -0.59 -17.81
CA GLY A 11 -14.60 -0.63 -16.47
C GLY A 11 -13.67 -1.17 -15.37
N ARG A 12 -12.40 -1.46 -15.68
CA ARG A 12 -11.36 -1.80 -14.70
C ARG A 12 -10.76 -0.54 -14.05
N LEU A 13 -9.79 -0.74 -13.16
CA LEU A 13 -9.12 0.33 -12.42
C LEU A 13 -8.44 1.35 -13.36
N LEU A 14 -9.10 2.50 -13.52
CA LEU A 14 -8.69 3.52 -14.48
C LEU A 14 -7.30 4.10 -14.22
N ASN A 15 -6.90 4.24 -12.95
CA ASN A 15 -5.63 4.85 -12.59
C ASN A 15 -4.44 3.97 -12.98
N LEU A 16 -4.62 2.65 -12.99
CA LEU A 16 -3.62 1.69 -13.43
C LEU A 16 -3.71 1.39 -14.93
N GLY A 17 -4.92 1.42 -15.51
CA GLY A 17 -5.15 1.08 -16.92
C GLY A 17 -4.98 2.25 -17.89
N ASN A 18 -5.27 3.49 -17.47
CA ASN A 18 -5.15 4.69 -18.29
C ASN A 18 -4.05 5.65 -17.81
N ALA A 19 -3.39 5.35 -16.69
CA ALA A 19 -2.23 6.08 -16.17
C ALA A 19 -1.25 5.08 -15.54
N THR A 20 -0.38 5.54 -14.63
CA THR A 20 0.68 4.73 -14.02
C THR A 20 0.41 4.36 -12.56
N GLY A 21 -0.84 4.49 -12.11
CA GLY A 21 -1.23 4.23 -10.72
C GLY A 21 -0.71 5.28 -9.75
N HIS A 22 -0.39 4.82 -8.54
CA HIS A 22 0.09 5.69 -7.47
C HIS A 22 1.58 6.02 -7.64
N PRO A 23 2.01 7.26 -7.34
CA PRO A 23 3.43 7.64 -7.34
C PRO A 23 4.28 6.79 -6.40
N SER A 24 5.57 6.68 -6.71
CA SER A 24 6.53 5.85 -5.94
C SER A 24 6.57 6.18 -4.45
N PHE A 25 6.46 7.44 -4.06
CA PHE A 25 6.52 7.85 -2.66
C PHE A 25 5.39 7.26 -1.81
N VAL A 26 4.15 7.31 -2.30
CA VAL A 26 3.02 6.71 -1.57
C VAL A 26 3.09 5.17 -1.62
N MET A 27 3.56 4.59 -2.73
CA MET A 27 3.78 3.15 -2.84
C MET A 27 4.88 2.65 -1.90
N SER A 28 5.87 3.48 -1.57
CA SER A 28 6.91 3.16 -0.58
C SER A 28 6.33 2.86 0.80
N ASN A 29 5.26 3.57 1.21
CA ASN A 29 4.57 3.30 2.47
C ASN A 29 3.92 1.90 2.42
N SER A 30 3.14 1.62 1.38
CA SER A 30 2.47 0.32 1.20
C SER A 30 3.46 -0.85 1.10
N PHE A 31 4.56 -0.67 0.36
CA PHE A 31 5.57 -1.73 0.18
C PHE A 31 6.45 -1.94 1.42
N ALA A 32 6.65 -0.90 2.25
CA ALA A 32 7.29 -1.06 3.55
C ALA A 32 6.44 -1.93 4.49
N ASP A 33 5.13 -1.67 4.57
CA ASP A 33 4.20 -2.51 5.34
C ASP A 33 4.17 -3.94 4.82
N GLN A 34 4.06 -4.13 3.49
CA GLN A 34 4.10 -5.47 2.91
C GLN A 34 5.39 -6.22 3.26
N THR A 35 6.54 -5.54 3.23
CA THR A 35 7.82 -6.16 3.58
C THR A 35 7.87 -6.55 5.05
N LEU A 36 7.40 -5.68 5.96
CA LEU A 36 7.32 -5.97 7.39
C LEU A 36 6.37 -7.14 7.68
N ALA A 37 5.22 -7.20 7.01
CA ALA A 37 4.28 -8.30 7.14
C ALA A 37 4.89 -9.63 6.66
N GLN A 38 5.64 -9.62 5.56
CA GLN A 38 6.35 -10.82 5.08
C GLN A 38 7.42 -11.28 6.07
N ILE A 39 8.19 -10.36 6.65
CA ILE A 39 9.18 -10.70 7.69
C ILE A 39 8.48 -11.31 8.91
N GLU A 40 7.39 -10.72 9.37
CA GLU A 40 6.63 -11.17 10.53
C GLU A 40 6.08 -12.60 10.33
N LEU A 41 5.40 -12.83 9.20
CA LEU A 41 4.85 -14.15 8.86
C LEU A 41 5.94 -15.21 8.64
N PHE A 42 7.08 -14.83 8.06
CA PHE A 42 8.18 -15.75 7.81
C PHE A 42 8.94 -16.13 9.08
N THR A 43 9.12 -15.19 10.01
CA THR A 43 9.97 -15.38 11.20
C THR A 43 9.21 -15.85 12.44
N LYS A 44 7.88 -15.71 12.47
CA LYS A 44 7.04 -16.06 13.63
C LYS A 44 5.76 -16.83 13.24
N PRO A 45 5.84 -17.87 12.39
CA PRO A 45 4.65 -18.54 11.86
C PRO A 45 3.77 -19.15 12.97
N GLU A 46 4.33 -19.53 14.11
CA GLU A 46 3.59 -20.11 15.24
C GLU A 46 2.74 -19.08 16.00
N GLU A 47 3.04 -17.78 15.88
CA GLU A 47 2.30 -16.69 16.52
C GLU A 47 1.02 -16.31 15.76
N TYR A 48 0.86 -16.80 14.52
CA TYR A 48 -0.25 -16.46 13.63
C TYR A 48 -1.01 -17.71 13.16
N PRO A 49 -1.95 -18.23 13.97
CA PRO A 49 -2.94 -19.20 13.51
C PRO A 49 -3.70 -18.72 12.26
N THR A 50 -4.45 -19.59 11.59
CA THR A 50 -5.23 -19.20 10.41
C THR A 50 -6.32 -18.19 10.77
N ASP A 51 -6.05 -16.92 10.52
CA ASP A 51 -6.97 -15.79 10.64
C ASP A 51 -6.44 -14.58 9.85
N VAL A 52 -7.18 -13.48 9.87
CA VAL A 52 -6.77 -12.19 9.29
C VAL A 52 -6.23 -11.28 10.39
N TYR A 53 -4.98 -10.86 10.23
CA TYR A 53 -4.30 -9.97 11.17
C TYR A 53 -3.96 -8.63 10.54
N VAL A 54 -3.75 -7.63 11.38
CA VAL A 54 -3.22 -6.32 11.01
C VAL A 54 -1.82 -6.16 11.60
N LEU A 55 -0.97 -5.39 10.93
CA LEU A 55 0.34 -5.05 11.50
C LEU A 55 0.15 -4.30 12.82
N PRO A 56 0.96 -4.62 13.85
CA PRO A 56 0.98 -3.85 15.09
C PRO A 56 1.23 -2.36 14.84
N LYS A 57 0.52 -1.50 15.58
CA LYS A 57 0.58 -0.02 15.44
C LYS A 57 2.00 0.55 15.46
N HIS A 58 2.91 -0.02 16.26
CA HIS A 58 4.28 0.48 16.34
C HIS A 58 5.08 0.27 15.05
N LEU A 59 4.72 -0.72 14.22
CA LEU A 59 5.30 -0.93 12.89
C LEU A 59 4.76 0.07 11.87
N ASP A 60 3.47 0.38 11.94
CA ASP A 60 2.85 1.44 11.13
C ASP A 60 3.47 2.82 11.45
N GLU A 61 3.62 3.15 12.74
CA GLU A 61 4.34 4.37 13.18
C GLU A 61 5.82 4.37 12.74
N LYS A 62 6.46 3.20 12.64
CA LYS A 62 7.82 3.08 12.11
C LYS A 62 7.86 3.41 10.62
N VAL A 63 6.94 2.89 9.82
CA VAL A 63 6.84 3.20 8.39
C VAL A 63 6.61 4.71 8.20
N ALA A 64 5.68 5.31 8.93
CA ALA A 64 5.45 6.76 8.88
C ALA A 64 6.72 7.55 9.22
N ARG A 65 7.41 7.18 10.31
CA ARG A 65 8.63 7.86 10.76
C ARG A 65 9.75 7.81 9.72
N LEU A 66 9.90 6.69 9.00
CA LEU A 66 10.92 6.53 7.95
C LEU A 66 10.71 7.47 6.74
N HIS A 67 9.50 8.00 6.55
CA HIS A 67 9.18 8.89 5.42
C HIS A 67 9.27 10.39 5.75
N LEU A 68 9.42 10.76 7.03
CA LEU A 68 9.41 12.18 7.47
C LEU A 68 10.59 12.98 6.91
N ASP A 69 11.79 12.42 6.95
CA ASP A 69 13.01 13.09 6.47
C ASP A 69 12.90 13.42 4.97
N ALA A 70 12.31 12.51 4.18
CA ALA A 70 12.09 12.72 2.75
C ALA A 70 11.10 13.87 2.45
N LEU A 71 10.24 14.22 3.42
CA LEU A 71 9.32 15.35 3.34
C LEU A 71 9.87 16.62 4.01
N GLY A 72 11.06 16.56 4.62
CA GLY A 72 11.61 17.66 5.41
C GLY A 72 10.81 17.98 6.66
N VAL A 73 10.04 17.01 7.20
CA VAL A 73 9.19 17.18 8.38
C VAL A 73 9.98 16.83 9.63
N LYS A 74 9.93 17.69 10.65
CA LYS A 74 10.45 17.43 11.99
C LYS A 74 9.29 17.05 12.91
N LEU A 75 9.45 15.92 13.61
CA LEU A 75 8.49 15.46 14.62
C LEU A 75 8.56 16.30 15.91
#